data_AF-A0A9X9WBN2-F1
#
_entry.id   AF-A0A9X9WBN2-F1
#
_cell.length_a   1.000
_cell.length_b   1.000
_cell.length_c   1.000
_cell.angle_alpha   90.00
_cell.angle_beta   90.00
_cell.angle_gamma   90.00
#
_symmetry.space_group_name_H-M   'P 1'
#
loop_
_entity.id
_entity.type
_entity.pdbx_description
1 polymer ?
#
loop_
_entity_poly.entity_id
_entity_poly.type
_entity_poly.pdbx_seq_one_letter_code
_entity_poly.pdbx_strand_id
1 'polypeptide(L)'
;MSERWRGAALAAALLALAACETGGVWANVPVDNSPDGQACRREAEQDPEVRRIASQFTANGNEAWNERVRQEMLVALPRAWRDCMTRRGAMPGGGVEPVRRVTF
;
A
#
# COMPACT_ATOMS: atom_id res chain seq x y z
N MET A 1 7.98 42.62 9.68
CA MET A 1 7.56 41.21 9.66
C MET A 1 8.82 40.36 9.61
N SER A 2 9.25 39.83 10.76
CA SER A 2 10.60 39.31 10.99
C SER A 2 10.86 37.97 10.27
N GLU A 3 12.09 37.77 9.79
CA GLU A 3 12.56 36.57 9.05
C GLU A 3 12.25 35.23 9.76
N ARG A 4 12.07 35.27 11.08
CA ARG A 4 11.63 34.15 11.93
C ARG A 4 10.29 33.55 11.51
N TRP A 5 9.36 34.36 11.02
CA TRP A 5 8.04 33.90 10.56
C TRP A 5 8.11 33.22 9.20
N ARG A 6 9.02 33.66 8.32
CA ARG A 6 9.24 33.04 7.01
C ARG A 6 9.83 31.63 7.15
N GLY A 7 10.78 31.45 8.08
CA GLY A 7 11.35 30.14 8.37
C GLY A 7 10.31 29.15 8.91
N ALA A 8 9.44 29.60 9.82
CA ALA A 8 8.37 28.77 10.37
C ALA A 8 7.34 28.35 9.31
N ALA A 9 6.96 29.27 8.42
CA ALA A 9 6.03 28.98 7.33
C ALA A 9 6.62 27.97 6.32
N LEU A 10 7.91 28.10 5.98
CA LEU A 10 8.60 27.15 5.11
C LEU A 10 8.72 25.76 5.72
N ALA A 11 9.06 25.66 7.02
CA ALA A 11 9.13 24.39 7.72
C ALA A 11 7.76 23.70 7.80
N ALA A 12 6.70 24.45 8.10
CA ALA A 12 5.34 23.93 8.12
C ALA A 12 4.88 23.46 6.74
N ALA A 13 5.22 24.19 5.67
CA ALA A 13 4.92 23.78 4.31
C ALA A 13 5.66 22.48 3.92
N LEU A 14 6.94 22.36 4.25
CA LEU A 14 7.72 21.14 3.97
C LEU A 14 7.19 19.91 4.71
N LEU A 15 6.74 20.06 5.96
CA LEU A 15 6.11 18.99 6.72
C LEU A 15 4.77 18.54 6.12
N ALA A 16 3.99 19.48 5.56
CA ALA A 16 2.73 19.15 4.88
C ALA A 16 2.95 18.34 3.58
N LEU A 17 4.04 18.58 2.85
CA LEU A 17 4.35 17.80 1.63
C LEU A 17 4.79 16.36 1.95
N ALA A 18 5.46 16.11 3.08
CA ALA A 18 5.90 14.77 3.47
C ALA A 18 4.73 13.82 3.80
N ALA A 19 3.54 14.33 4.07
CA ALA A 19 2.36 13.52 4.40
C ALA A 19 1.69 12.86 3.18
N CYS A 20 2.10 13.20 1.95
CA CYS A 20 1.43 12.75 0.72
C CYS A 20 1.86 11.32 0.26
N GLU A 21 2.86 10.70 0.87
CA GLU A 21 3.31 9.32 0.59
C GLU A 21 2.43 8.26 1.31
N THR A 22 1.13 8.51 1.42
CA THR A 22 0.21 7.68 2.19
C THR A 22 -0.30 6.50 1.36
N GLY A 23 0.58 5.53 1.09
CA GLY A 23 0.22 4.30 0.40
C GLY A 23 1.36 3.29 0.34
N GLY A 24 1.57 2.52 1.41
CA GLY A 24 2.52 1.40 1.40
C GLY A 24 2.08 0.27 0.46
N VAL A 25 2.77 -0.88 0.49
CA VAL A 25 2.46 -2.06 -0.34
C VAL A 25 1.01 -2.61 -0.20
N TRP A 26 0.29 -2.16 0.83
CA TRP A 26 -1.12 -2.49 1.08
C TRP A 26 -2.14 -1.52 0.46
N ALA A 27 -1.70 -0.49 -0.29
CA ALA A 27 -2.57 0.56 -0.80
C ALA A 27 -3.73 0.02 -1.68
N ASN A 28 -3.53 -1.10 -2.36
CA ASN A 28 -4.52 -1.72 -3.25
C ASN A 28 -5.38 -2.80 -2.58
N VAL A 29 -5.19 -3.05 -1.28
CA VAL A 29 -6.02 -4.01 -0.53
C VAL A 29 -7.17 -3.25 0.13
N PRO A 30 -8.42 -3.71 -0.03
CA PRO A 30 -9.56 -3.09 0.64
C PRO A 30 -9.31 -2.95 2.15
N VAL A 31 -9.71 -1.80 2.70
CA VAL A 31 -9.69 -1.59 4.15
C VAL A 31 -10.84 -2.40 4.74
N ASP A 32 -10.51 -3.55 5.32
CA ASP A 32 -11.45 -4.45 5.98
C ASP A 32 -10.98 -4.71 7.43
N ASN A 33 -11.77 -4.22 8.39
CA ASN A 33 -11.51 -4.37 9.82
C ASN A 33 -12.23 -5.58 10.43
N SER A 34 -12.89 -6.41 9.62
CA SER A 34 -13.51 -7.65 10.09
C SER A 34 -12.45 -8.65 10.61
N PRO A 35 -12.83 -9.59 11.49
CA PRO A 35 -11.92 -10.65 11.93
C PRO A 35 -11.32 -11.46 10.77
N ASP A 36 -12.10 -11.70 9.72
CA ASP A 36 -11.65 -12.40 8.51
C ASP A 36 -10.71 -11.54 7.67
N GLY A 37 -11.02 -10.26 7.47
CA GLY A 37 -10.12 -9.33 6.79
C GLY A 37 -8.74 -9.26 7.45
N GLN A 38 -8.70 -9.21 8.78
CA GLN A 38 -7.45 -9.21 9.55
C GLN A 38 -6.73 -10.57 9.53
N ALA A 39 -7.46 -11.68 9.53
CA ALA A 39 -6.86 -13.00 9.39
C ALA A 39 -6.27 -13.20 7.99
N CYS A 40 -6.98 -12.78 6.95
CA CYS A 40 -6.53 -12.85 5.56
C CYS A 40 -5.37 -11.91 5.27
N ARG A 41 -5.24 -10.78 5.98
CA ARG A 41 -4.02 -9.96 5.93
C ARG A 41 -2.79 -10.74 6.38
N ARG A 42 -2.86 -11.39 7.54
CA ARG A 42 -1.76 -12.23 8.05
C ARG A 42 -1.44 -13.41 7.13
N GLU A 43 -2.48 -14.01 6.54
CA GLU A 43 -2.32 -15.11 5.58
C GLU A 43 -1.63 -14.64 4.29
N ALA A 44 -2.03 -13.48 3.76
CA ALA A 44 -1.39 -12.89 2.58
C ALA A 44 0.08 -12.51 2.82
N GLU A 45 0.46 -12.09 4.03
CA GLU A 45 1.89 -11.86 4.38
C GLU A 45 2.72 -13.15 4.41
N GLN A 46 2.06 -14.27 4.68
CA GLN A 46 2.69 -15.59 4.73
C GLN A 46 2.70 -16.31 3.38
N ASP A 47 2.00 -15.77 2.38
CA ASP A 47 1.92 -16.33 1.05
C ASP A 47 3.32 -16.48 0.42
N PRO A 48 3.64 -17.64 -0.17
CA PRO A 48 4.98 -17.91 -0.69
C PRO A 48 5.39 -16.96 -1.83
N GLU A 49 4.45 -16.51 -2.66
CA GLU A 49 4.73 -15.55 -3.74
C GLU A 49 5.04 -14.17 -3.15
N VAL A 50 4.22 -13.70 -2.22
CA VAL A 50 4.42 -12.42 -1.52
C VAL A 50 5.77 -12.41 -0.80
N ARG A 51 6.11 -13.48 -0.08
CA ARG A 51 7.41 -13.60 0.62
C ARG A 51 8.59 -13.61 -0.34
N ARG A 52 8.47 -14.30 -1.48
CA ARG A 52 9.49 -14.31 -2.53
C ARG A 52 9.72 -12.91 -3.09
N ILE A 53 8.66 -12.14 -3.33
CA ILE A 53 8.77 -10.75 -3.79
C ILE A 53 9.40 -9.88 -2.69
N ALA A 54 8.91 -9.97 -1.45
CA ALA A 54 9.43 -9.19 -0.33
C ALA A 54 10.92 -9.45 -0.06
N SER A 55 11.42 -10.67 -0.28
CA SER A 55 12.85 -10.98 -0.12
C SER A 55 13.78 -10.26 -1.12
N GLN A 56 13.23 -9.64 -2.17
CA GLN A 56 13.99 -8.92 -3.18
C GLN A 56 14.28 -7.46 -2.79
N PHE A 57 13.72 -6.95 -1.68
CA PHE A 57 14.07 -5.62 -1.19
C PHE A 57 15.56 -5.54 -0.85
N THR A 58 16.23 -4.53 -1.38
CA THR A 58 17.65 -4.33 -1.17
C THR A 58 17.89 -3.28 -0.10
N ALA A 59 18.68 -3.62 0.92
CA ALA A 59 19.07 -2.69 1.99
C ALA A 59 20.00 -1.57 1.51
N ASN A 60 20.62 -1.74 0.34
CA ASN A 60 21.74 -0.92 -0.13
C ASN A 60 21.29 0.34 -0.91
N GLY A 61 20.02 0.72 -0.82
CA GLY A 61 19.51 1.97 -1.39
C GLY A 61 19.30 1.99 -2.90
N ASN A 62 19.14 0.83 -3.57
CA ASN A 62 18.70 0.81 -4.96
C ASN A 62 17.20 1.11 -5.03
N GLU A 63 16.85 2.40 -5.00
CA GLU A 63 15.45 2.83 -4.92
C GLU A 63 14.65 2.45 -6.18
N ALA A 64 15.27 2.49 -7.36
CA ALA A 64 14.61 2.08 -8.60
C ALA A 64 14.22 0.58 -8.57
N TRP A 65 15.07 -0.26 -7.99
CA TRP A 65 14.76 -1.66 -7.78
C TRP A 65 13.69 -1.85 -6.70
N ASN A 66 13.82 -1.16 -5.57
CA ASN A 66 12.85 -1.24 -4.48
C ASN A 66 11.45 -0.75 -4.92
N GLU A 67 11.37 0.24 -5.80
CA GLU A 67 10.12 0.70 -6.40
C GLU A 67 9.50 -0.38 -7.29
N ARG A 68 10.29 -1.06 -8.13
CA ARG A 68 9.80 -2.23 -8.89
C ARG A 68 9.25 -3.30 -7.95
N VAL A 69 9.97 -3.65 -6.90
CA VAL A 69 9.51 -4.64 -5.89
C VAL A 69 8.21 -4.16 -5.22
N ARG A 70 8.10 -2.86 -4.89
CA ARG A 70 6.87 -2.25 -4.34
C ARG A 70 5.68 -2.39 -5.30
N GLN A 71 5.89 -2.17 -6.60
CA GLN A 71 4.84 -2.36 -7.62
C GLN A 71 4.42 -3.83 -7.76
N GLU A 72 5.36 -4.79 -7.66
CA GLU A 72 5.03 -6.22 -7.64
C GLU A 72 4.20 -6.58 -6.41
N MET A 73 4.56 -6.07 -5.23
CA MET A 73 3.82 -6.27 -3.98
C MET A 73 2.39 -5.69 -4.06
N LEU A 74 2.23 -4.52 -4.69
CA LEU A 74 0.92 -3.87 -4.90
C LEU A 74 -0.05 -4.70 -5.76
N VAL A 75 0.45 -5.70 -6.50
CA VAL A 75 -0.35 -6.65 -7.29
C VAL A 75 -0.55 -7.97 -6.54
N ALA A 76 0.50 -8.48 -5.90
CA ALA A 76 0.48 -9.79 -5.23
C ALA A 76 -0.38 -9.78 -3.95
N LEU A 77 -0.23 -8.77 -3.09
CA LEU A 77 -0.93 -8.69 -1.80
C LEU A 77 -2.47 -8.67 -1.94
N PRO A 78 -3.07 -7.83 -2.82
CA PRO A 78 -4.52 -7.85 -3.02
C PRO A 78 -5.03 -9.17 -3.56
N ARG A 79 -4.24 -9.88 -4.37
CA ARG A 79 -4.60 -11.19 -4.90
C ARG A 79 -4.64 -12.23 -3.78
N ALA A 80 -3.56 -12.36 -3.01
CA ALA A 80 -3.49 -13.30 -1.90
C ALA A 80 -4.59 -13.05 -0.84
N TRP A 81 -4.85 -11.78 -0.52
CA TRP A 81 -5.94 -11.41 0.39
C TRP A 81 -7.33 -11.79 -0.16
N ARG A 82 -7.61 -11.49 -1.44
CA ARG A 82 -8.87 -11.86 -2.09
C ARG A 82 -9.07 -13.36 -2.13
N ASP A 83 -8.03 -14.12 -2.47
CA ASP A 83 -8.10 -15.58 -2.53
C ASP A 83 -8.42 -16.18 -1.14
N CYS A 84 -7.84 -15.63 -0.07
CA CYS A 84 -8.20 -16.01 1.31
C CYS A 84 -9.66 -15.68 1.63
N MET A 85 -10.12 -14.46 1.33
CA MET A 85 -11.50 -14.03 1.59
C MET A 85 -12.52 -14.87 0.81
N THR A 86 -12.20 -15.25 -0.43
CA THR A 86 -13.01 -16.16 -1.24
C THR A 86 -13.10 -17.54 -0.59
N ARG A 87 -11.97 -18.12 -0.15
CA ARG A 87 -11.96 -19.43 0.52
C ARG A 87 -12.78 -19.43 1.81
N ARG A 88 -12.84 -18.31 2.52
CA ARG A 88 -13.62 -18.15 3.75
C ARG A 88 -15.10 -17.82 3.52
N GLY A 89 -15.50 -17.56 2.27
CA GLY A 89 -16.85 -17.08 1.96
C GLY A 89 -17.13 -15.68 2.51
N ALA A 90 -16.10 -14.96 2.94
CA ALA A 90 -16.19 -13.65 3.57
C ALA A 90 -15.96 -12.50 2.58
N MET A 91 -15.82 -12.81 1.28
CA MET A 91 -15.63 -11.78 0.25
C MET A 91 -16.70 -10.68 0.42
N PRO A 92 -16.30 -9.41 0.63
CA PRO A 92 -17.25 -8.33 0.64
C PRO A 92 -17.96 -8.37 -0.72
N GLY A 93 -19.27 -8.64 -0.71
CA GLY A 93 -20.08 -8.77 -1.92
C GLY A 93 -19.81 -7.62 -2.87
N GLY A 94 -19.52 -7.96 -4.13
CA GLY A 94 -18.97 -7.06 -5.14
C GLY A 94 -19.57 -5.65 -5.12
N GLY A 95 -18.79 -4.70 -4.63
CA GLY A 95 -19.02 -3.27 -4.82
C GLY A 95 -18.11 -2.78 -5.94
N VAL A 96 -18.72 -2.53 -7.10
CA VAL A 96 -18.23 -1.77 -8.26
C VAL A 96 -16.71 -1.69 -8.47
N GLU A 97 -16.24 -2.30 -9.56
CA GLU A 97 -14.89 -2.10 -10.09
C GLU A 97 -14.58 -0.59 -10.15
N PRO A 98 -13.49 -0.09 -9.52
CA PRO A 98 -13.17 1.33 -9.52
C PRO A 98 -12.92 1.79 -10.96
N VAL A 99 -13.74 2.75 -11.43
CA VAL A 99 -13.60 3.33 -12.76
C VAL A 99 -12.21 3.94 -12.90
N ARG A 100 -11.40 3.40 -13.80
CA ARG A 100 -10.08 3.93 -14.15
C ARG A 100 -10.30 5.29 -14.84
N ARG A 101 -10.16 6.40 -14.11
CA ARG A 101 -10.17 7.74 -14.71
C ARG A 101 -8.88 7.91 -15.52
N VAL A 102 -9.00 7.75 -16.84
CA VAL A 102 -8.01 8.24 -17.80
C VAL A 102 -8.23 9.75 -17.95
N THR A 103 -7.33 10.55 -17.39
CA THR A 103 -7.25 11.98 -17.69
C THR A 103 -6.52 12.11 -19.02
N PHE A 104 -7.19 12.67 -20.03
CA PHE A 104 -6.62 13.02 -21.34
C PHE A 104 -5.94 14.38 -21.28
#